data_AF-A0A1W0VXB0-F1
#
_entry.id   AF-A0A1W0VXB0-F1
#
_cell.length_a   1.000
_cell.length_b   1.000
_cell.length_c   1.000
_cell.angle_alpha   90.00
_cell.angle_beta   90.00
_cell.angle_gamma   90.00
#
_symmetry.space_group_name_H-M   'P 1'
#
loop_
_entity.id
_entity.type
_entity.pdbx_description
1 polymer ?
#
loop_
_entity_poly.entity_id
_entity_poly.type
_entity_poly.pdbx_seq_one_letter_code
_entity_poly.pdbx_strand_id
1 'polypeptide(L)'
;MAATLLPTLSPPVSRAAAAFLLRRAPLKPSRYLHPPPTLRRLLSSSSCPATPPLGLRPVSTMPSTAAARAVPARRDLLMLGIETSCDDTAAAVVRGDGEILSQVVSSQADLLARYGGVAPKMAEEAHALVIDQVVQKALDDAELSESDLSAVAVTIGPGLSLCLRVGVHKARQVAKAFGLPIVGVHHMEAHALVSRLVNKDLEFPFLALLISGGHNLLVLARGLGQYIQLGTSIDDAIGEAYDKSARWLGLDMRKGGGPALEELALEGDPNAVKFKVPMRQHKDCNFSYAGLKTQVRLAIESKNLCTEDVPISSASEEDRQLRANIAASFQRVAVLHLEERCQRAVEWALKMEPSIKYFVVSGGVASNKYVRTRLNQVAENNGLQLVSPPPSLCTDNGVMIAWTGIEHFAVGRFEDPPAANEPDDKQYELRPRWPLGEEYSEGRSVARSLKTARVHPSLTSMIQGSLQK
;
A
#
# COMPACT_ATOMS: atom_id res chain seq x y z
N MET A 1 -1.24 -42.37 4.61
CA MET A 1 -0.37 -42.76 3.48
C MET A 1 -1.05 -42.34 2.18
N ALA A 2 -0.25 -41.95 1.19
CA ALA A 2 -0.61 -41.41 -0.13
C ALA A 2 -0.83 -39.89 -0.18
N ALA A 3 0.28 -39.19 -0.45
CA ALA A 3 0.36 -37.83 -0.93
C ALA A 3 0.35 -37.84 -2.46
N THR A 4 -0.34 -36.87 -3.07
CA THR A 4 -0.36 -36.69 -4.53
C THR A 4 0.43 -35.43 -4.87
N LEU A 5 1.58 -35.64 -5.53
CA LEU A 5 2.50 -34.61 -6.01
C LEU A 5 1.98 -33.99 -7.30
N LEU A 6 1.94 -32.65 -7.36
CA LEU A 6 1.81 -31.88 -8.60
C LEU A 6 3.22 -31.49 -9.11
N PRO A 7 3.50 -31.55 -10.43
CA PRO A 7 4.83 -31.29 -10.96
C PRO A 7 5.09 -29.79 -11.20
N THR A 8 6.21 -29.31 -10.69
CA THR A 8 6.81 -28.01 -11.02
C THR A 8 7.52 -28.09 -12.39
N LEU A 9 7.11 -27.25 -13.35
CA LEU A 9 7.81 -27.09 -14.62
C LEU A 9 9.04 -26.19 -14.45
N SER A 10 10.22 -26.73 -14.78
CA SER A 10 11.48 -25.98 -14.98
C SER A 10 11.81 -25.92 -16.47
N PRO A 11 12.36 -24.82 -17.01
CA PRO A 11 12.95 -24.84 -18.35
C PRO A 11 14.46 -25.15 -18.29
N PRO A 12 15.03 -25.76 -19.36
CA PRO A 12 16.41 -26.23 -19.39
C PRO A 12 17.41 -25.13 -19.77
N VAL A 13 18.64 -25.35 -19.32
CA VAL A 13 19.85 -24.57 -19.60
C VAL A 13 20.31 -24.76 -21.05
N SER A 14 20.74 -23.68 -21.70
CA SER A 14 21.84 -23.75 -22.68
C SER A 14 22.67 -22.46 -22.69
N ARG A 15 23.93 -22.60 -22.27
CA ARG A 15 25.02 -21.65 -22.51
C ARG A 15 25.69 -22.05 -23.83
N ALA A 16 25.63 -21.20 -24.84
CA ALA A 16 26.70 -21.00 -25.84
C ALA A 16 26.25 -19.97 -26.90
N ALA A 17 27.21 -19.16 -27.35
CA ALA A 17 27.16 -18.24 -28.50
C ALA A 17 26.48 -16.87 -28.27
N ALA A 18 27.27 -15.88 -27.87
CA ALA A 18 27.50 -14.63 -28.63
C ALA A 18 28.37 -13.66 -27.82
N ALA A 19 29.67 -13.90 -27.84
CA ALA A 19 30.66 -12.86 -27.58
C ALA A 19 31.19 -12.41 -28.95
N PHE A 20 30.83 -11.21 -29.41
CA PHE A 20 31.75 -10.30 -30.13
C PHE A 20 31.10 -8.93 -30.42
N LEU A 21 31.92 -7.88 -30.26
CA LEU A 21 31.80 -6.48 -30.74
C LEU A 21 31.24 -5.40 -29.80
N LEU A 22 32.11 -5.04 -28.85
CA LEU A 22 32.35 -3.67 -28.39
C LEU A 22 32.82 -2.76 -29.54
N ARG A 23 32.18 -1.59 -29.71
CA ARG A 23 32.82 -0.26 -29.92
C ARG A 23 31.75 0.81 -30.17
N ARG A 24 31.46 1.65 -29.18
CA ARG A 24 30.93 3.01 -29.42
C ARG A 24 31.59 4.02 -28.49
N ALA A 25 32.13 5.07 -29.11
CA ALA A 25 32.86 6.18 -28.53
C ALA A 25 31.92 7.20 -27.84
N PRO A 26 32.43 8.10 -26.97
CA PRO A 26 31.60 8.95 -26.12
C PRO A 26 31.12 10.22 -26.86
N LEU A 27 29.87 10.58 -26.65
CA LEU A 27 29.26 11.83 -27.12
C LEU A 27 29.58 12.98 -26.14
N LYS A 28 30.13 14.08 -26.67
CA LYS A 28 30.37 15.35 -25.95
C LYS A 28 29.08 16.21 -25.86
N PRO A 29 28.96 17.09 -24.84
CA PRO A 29 27.77 17.92 -24.64
C PRO A 29 27.78 19.17 -25.52
N SER A 30 26.65 19.47 -26.18
CA SER A 30 26.45 20.70 -26.96
C SER A 30 25.91 21.83 -26.07
N ARG A 31 26.39 23.03 -26.38
CA ARG A 31 26.23 24.28 -25.63
C ARG A 31 24.89 24.97 -25.90
N TYR A 32 24.45 25.68 -24.87
CA TYR A 32 23.44 26.73 -24.81
C TYR A 32 23.44 27.68 -26.02
N LEU A 33 22.23 28.00 -26.50
CA LEU A 33 21.95 29.18 -27.32
C LEU A 33 20.72 29.90 -26.73
N HIS A 34 20.96 31.14 -26.25
CA HIS A 34 19.94 32.13 -25.90
C HIS A 34 19.30 32.73 -27.17
N PRO A 35 18.02 33.14 -27.14
CA PRO A 35 17.46 34.04 -28.16
C PRO A 35 17.68 35.52 -27.78
N PRO A 36 17.78 36.45 -28.75
CA PRO A 36 17.92 37.88 -28.51
C PRO A 36 16.56 38.58 -28.27
N PRO A 37 16.56 39.83 -27.73
CA PRO A 37 15.36 40.53 -27.28
C PRO A 37 14.84 41.60 -28.27
N THR A 38 13.70 42.21 -27.89
CA THR A 38 13.00 43.42 -28.43
C THR A 38 12.01 43.14 -29.58
N LEU A 39 10.78 43.66 -29.61
CA LEU A 39 10.34 45.04 -29.36
C LEU A 39 8.89 45.14 -28.83
N ARG A 40 8.57 46.34 -28.33
CA ARG A 40 7.45 46.76 -27.48
C ARG A 40 6.35 47.45 -28.32
N ARG A 41 5.13 47.51 -27.75
CA ARG A 41 4.02 48.49 -27.99
C ARG A 41 3.15 48.19 -29.23
N LEU A 42 1.80 48.17 -29.17
CA LEU A 42 0.90 49.26 -28.78
C LEU A 42 -0.48 48.76 -28.31
N LEU A 43 -1.09 49.61 -27.48
CA LEU A 43 -2.46 49.58 -26.96
C LEU A 43 -3.50 49.77 -28.07
N SER A 44 -4.71 49.23 -27.90
CA SER A 44 -5.93 50.07 -27.84
C SER A 44 -7.18 49.25 -27.52
N SER A 45 -7.95 49.84 -26.62
CA SER A 45 -9.32 49.55 -26.24
C SER A 45 -10.32 49.89 -27.33
N SER A 46 -11.38 49.11 -27.48
CA SER A 46 -12.65 49.62 -28.01
C SER A 46 -13.84 48.79 -27.53
N SER A 47 -14.77 49.51 -26.92
CA SER A 47 -16.05 49.15 -26.34
C SER A 47 -17.15 48.82 -27.37
N CYS A 48 -18.20 48.17 -26.89
CA CYS A 48 -19.43 47.68 -27.54
C CYS A 48 -20.18 48.68 -28.46
N PRO A 49 -21.18 48.17 -29.21
CA PRO A 49 -22.56 48.39 -28.75
C PRO A 49 -23.50 47.18 -28.90
N ALA A 50 -24.60 47.21 -28.14
CA ALA A 50 -25.70 46.23 -28.08
C ALA A 50 -26.90 46.62 -28.97
N THR A 51 -27.69 45.62 -29.41
CA THR A 51 -29.14 45.66 -29.78
C THR A 51 -29.58 44.28 -30.37
N PRO A 52 -30.88 43.94 -30.50
CA PRO A 52 -31.89 43.52 -29.51
C PRO A 52 -32.37 42.04 -29.73
N PRO A 53 -33.34 41.48 -28.97
CA PRO A 53 -33.58 40.03 -28.94
C PRO A 53 -34.56 39.55 -30.03
N LEU A 54 -34.26 38.42 -30.66
CA LEU A 54 -35.17 37.66 -31.53
C LEU A 54 -35.74 36.47 -30.76
N GLY A 55 -37.06 36.43 -30.67
CA GLY A 55 -37.81 35.36 -30.02
C GLY A 55 -38.05 34.13 -30.90
N LEU A 56 -38.53 33.09 -30.20
CA LEU A 56 -39.23 31.87 -30.63
C LEU A 56 -38.39 30.71 -31.18
N ARG A 57 -38.30 29.63 -30.38
CA ARG A 57 -39.01 28.35 -30.62
C ARG A 57 -38.91 27.43 -29.39
N PRO A 58 -39.99 26.72 -29.00
CA PRO A 58 -39.90 25.74 -27.92
C PRO A 58 -39.15 24.50 -28.42
N VAL A 59 -38.10 24.13 -27.70
CA VAL A 59 -37.38 22.87 -27.90
C VAL A 59 -38.29 21.75 -27.41
N SER A 60 -38.64 20.84 -28.31
CA SER A 60 -39.32 19.58 -28.02
C SER A 60 -38.54 18.81 -26.95
N THR A 61 -39.16 18.63 -25.79
CA THR A 61 -38.68 17.70 -24.75
C THR A 61 -38.86 16.28 -25.26
N MET A 62 -37.80 15.70 -25.80
CA MET A 62 -37.67 14.24 -25.87
C MET A 62 -37.57 13.71 -24.43
N PRO A 63 -38.34 12.68 -24.04
CA PRO A 63 -38.17 12.07 -22.74
C PRO A 63 -36.83 11.34 -22.71
N SER A 64 -35.91 11.83 -21.86
CA SER A 64 -34.70 11.11 -21.47
C SER A 64 -35.11 9.88 -20.67
N THR A 65 -35.23 8.73 -21.33
CA THR A 65 -35.28 7.43 -20.67
C THR A 65 -33.86 6.92 -20.44
N ALA A 66 -33.07 7.68 -19.66
CA ALA A 66 -31.99 7.08 -18.90
C ALA A 66 -32.67 6.29 -17.77
N ALA A 67 -32.99 5.02 -18.03
CA ALA A 67 -33.43 4.11 -16.99
C ALA A 67 -32.35 4.11 -15.90
N ALA A 68 -32.66 4.68 -14.74
CA ALA A 68 -31.81 4.60 -13.57
C ALA A 68 -31.57 3.11 -13.30
N ARG A 69 -30.37 2.63 -13.59
CA ARG A 69 -29.95 1.26 -13.29
C ARG A 69 -30.18 1.08 -11.79
N ALA A 70 -31.11 0.21 -11.40
CA ALA A 70 -31.34 -0.08 -9.99
C ALA A 70 -30.02 -0.55 -9.39
N VAL A 71 -29.55 0.12 -8.32
CA VAL A 71 -28.33 -0.29 -7.63
C VAL A 71 -28.58 -1.70 -7.09
N PRO A 72 -27.77 -2.71 -7.46
CA PRO A 72 -27.95 -4.07 -6.98
C PRO A 72 -27.96 -4.09 -5.45
N ALA A 73 -28.72 -5.01 -4.85
CA ALA A 73 -28.61 -5.22 -3.41
C ALA A 73 -27.15 -5.57 -3.08
N ARG A 74 -26.63 -5.10 -1.94
CA ARG A 74 -25.21 -5.23 -1.60
C ARG A 74 -24.68 -6.66 -1.78
N ARG A 75 -25.46 -7.68 -1.44
CA ARG A 75 -25.05 -9.10 -1.55
C ARG A 75 -24.86 -9.58 -3.00
N ASP A 76 -25.48 -8.92 -3.96
CA ASP A 76 -25.42 -9.31 -5.38
C ASP A 76 -24.26 -8.61 -6.11
N LEU A 77 -23.53 -7.72 -5.43
CA LEU A 77 -22.38 -7.05 -6.01
C LEU A 77 -21.23 -8.05 -6.23
N LEU A 78 -20.70 -8.08 -7.44
CA LEU A 78 -19.47 -8.77 -7.80
C LEU A 78 -18.41 -7.73 -8.18
N MET A 79 -17.36 -7.64 -7.37
CA MET A 79 -16.32 -6.63 -7.54
C MET A 79 -14.99 -7.29 -7.90
N LEU A 80 -14.44 -6.89 -9.05
CA LEU A 80 -13.04 -7.18 -9.39
C LEU A 80 -12.15 -6.13 -8.73
N GLY A 81 -11.20 -6.55 -7.89
CA GLY A 81 -10.18 -5.68 -7.28
C GLY A 81 -8.82 -5.88 -7.93
N ILE A 82 -8.12 -4.79 -8.28
CA ILE A 82 -6.79 -4.80 -8.91
C ILE A 82 -5.79 -3.98 -8.08
N GLU A 83 -4.67 -4.60 -7.69
CA GLU A 83 -3.60 -4.01 -6.88
C GLU A 83 -2.25 -4.09 -7.61
N THR A 84 -1.60 -2.94 -7.81
CA THR A 84 -0.29 -2.80 -8.49
C THR A 84 0.51 -1.61 -7.94
N SER A 85 0.39 -1.29 -6.66
CA SER A 85 0.99 -0.08 -6.07
C SER A 85 2.50 -0.18 -5.88
N CYS A 86 3.05 -1.37 -5.72
CA CYS A 86 4.47 -1.59 -5.42
C CYS A 86 5.09 -2.72 -6.26
N ASP A 87 5.18 -3.93 -5.71
CA ASP A 87 5.92 -5.08 -6.25
C ASP A 87 5.08 -6.37 -6.37
N ASP A 88 3.83 -6.36 -5.93
CA ASP A 88 2.88 -7.45 -6.14
C ASP A 88 1.84 -7.05 -7.21
N THR A 89 1.62 -7.92 -8.20
CA THR A 89 0.47 -7.79 -9.12
C THR A 89 -0.62 -8.69 -8.60
N ALA A 90 -1.73 -8.13 -8.15
CA ALA A 90 -2.81 -8.94 -7.60
C ALA A 90 -4.18 -8.58 -8.16
N ALA A 91 -5.02 -9.60 -8.32
CA ALA A 91 -6.42 -9.47 -8.67
C ALA A 91 -7.27 -10.43 -7.83
N ALA A 92 -8.51 -10.05 -7.56
CA ALA A 92 -9.46 -10.88 -6.82
C ALA A 92 -10.89 -10.52 -7.20
N VAL A 93 -11.79 -11.49 -7.13
CA VAL A 93 -13.24 -11.24 -7.20
C VAL A 93 -13.85 -11.48 -5.82
N VAL A 94 -14.58 -10.48 -5.32
CA VAL A 94 -15.25 -10.52 -4.02
C VAL A 94 -16.73 -10.22 -4.22
N ARG A 95 -17.59 -11.00 -3.56
CA ARG A 95 -19.04 -10.78 -3.50
C ARG A 95 -19.35 -9.77 -2.39
N GLY A 96 -20.43 -9.00 -2.52
CA GLY A 96 -20.69 -7.90 -1.58
C GLY A 96 -21.14 -8.28 -0.17
N ASP A 97 -21.40 -9.57 0.11
CA ASP A 97 -21.48 -10.12 1.47
C ASP A 97 -20.09 -10.39 2.10
N GLY A 98 -19.03 -10.31 1.30
CA GLY A 98 -17.63 -10.51 1.64
C GLY A 98 -17.12 -11.92 1.41
N GLU A 99 -17.85 -12.77 0.68
CA GLU A 99 -17.32 -14.02 0.14
C GLU A 99 -16.17 -13.72 -0.86
N ILE A 100 -15.02 -14.36 -0.66
CA ILE A 100 -13.87 -14.28 -1.57
C ILE A 100 -14.03 -15.39 -2.60
N LEU A 101 -14.37 -15.03 -3.85
CA LEU A 101 -14.57 -15.99 -4.93
C LEU A 101 -13.24 -16.41 -5.56
N SER A 102 -12.28 -15.48 -5.64
CA SER A 102 -10.94 -15.77 -6.11
C SER A 102 -9.91 -14.80 -5.56
N GLN A 103 -8.65 -15.21 -5.54
CA GLN A 103 -7.52 -14.35 -5.23
C GLN A 103 -6.27 -14.86 -5.96
N VAL A 104 -5.65 -14.00 -6.74
CA VAL A 104 -4.41 -14.27 -7.48
C VAL A 104 -3.39 -13.22 -7.14
N VAL A 105 -2.17 -13.65 -6.78
CA VAL A 105 -1.03 -12.77 -6.51
C VAL A 105 0.17 -13.28 -7.30
N SER A 106 0.78 -12.40 -8.08
CA SER A 106 2.07 -12.61 -8.74
C SER A 106 3.09 -11.66 -8.13
N SER A 107 3.95 -12.22 -7.28
CA SER A 107 4.94 -11.45 -6.50
C SER A 107 6.26 -11.28 -7.24
N GLN A 108 6.88 -10.10 -7.10
CA GLN A 108 8.18 -9.78 -7.68
C GLN A 108 9.35 -10.00 -6.70
N ALA A 109 9.19 -10.86 -5.69
CA ALA A 109 10.21 -11.15 -4.67
C ALA A 109 11.61 -11.48 -5.25
N ASP A 110 11.67 -12.20 -6.38
CA ASP A 110 12.94 -12.52 -7.06
C ASP A 110 13.62 -11.27 -7.66
N LEU A 111 12.85 -10.33 -8.20
CA LEU A 111 13.38 -9.05 -8.68
C LEU A 111 13.90 -8.21 -7.52
N LEU A 112 13.18 -8.18 -6.40
CA LEU A 112 13.63 -7.49 -5.18
C LEU A 112 14.96 -8.04 -4.68
N ALA A 113 15.08 -9.37 -4.62
CA ALA A 113 16.31 -10.04 -4.20
C ALA A 113 17.48 -9.68 -5.13
N ARG A 114 17.26 -9.66 -6.44
CA ARG A 114 18.29 -9.35 -7.45
C ARG A 114 18.79 -7.90 -7.39
N TYR A 115 17.91 -6.94 -7.15
CA TYR A 115 18.26 -5.51 -7.16
C TYR A 115 18.51 -4.92 -5.76
N GLY A 116 18.33 -5.70 -4.70
CA GLY A 116 18.51 -5.26 -3.32
C GLY A 116 17.41 -4.30 -2.82
N GLY A 117 16.28 -4.23 -3.53
CA GLY A 117 15.16 -3.33 -3.28
C GLY A 117 14.29 -3.14 -4.53
N VAL A 118 13.20 -2.38 -4.39
CA VAL A 118 12.26 -2.14 -5.51
C VAL A 118 12.91 -1.22 -6.53
N ALA A 119 13.08 -1.69 -7.76
CA ALA A 119 13.52 -0.90 -8.91
C ALA A 119 12.28 -0.45 -9.72
N PRO A 120 11.83 0.82 -9.66
CA PRO A 120 10.49 1.20 -10.12
C PRO A 120 10.18 0.88 -11.59
N LYS A 121 11.16 1.01 -12.49
CA LYS A 121 10.96 0.69 -13.91
C LYS A 121 10.84 -0.81 -14.16
N MET A 122 11.64 -1.62 -13.45
CA MET A 122 11.55 -3.08 -13.55
C MET A 122 10.25 -3.60 -12.95
N ALA A 123 9.79 -2.99 -11.85
CA ALA A 123 8.52 -3.32 -11.24
C ALA A 123 7.33 -3.01 -12.16
N GLU A 124 7.33 -1.85 -12.81
CA GLU A 124 6.34 -1.50 -13.84
C GLU A 124 6.32 -2.53 -14.99
N GLU A 125 7.48 -2.87 -15.55
CA GLU A 125 7.58 -3.86 -16.63
C GLU A 125 7.07 -5.23 -16.20
N ALA A 126 7.39 -5.66 -14.98
CA ALA A 126 6.90 -6.91 -14.42
C ALA A 126 5.37 -6.91 -14.24
N HIS A 127 4.77 -5.82 -13.75
CA HIS A 127 3.31 -5.70 -13.70
C HIS A 127 2.70 -5.80 -15.10
N ALA A 128 3.24 -5.06 -16.07
CA ALA A 128 2.71 -5.02 -17.44
C ALA A 128 2.75 -6.39 -18.14
N LEU A 129 3.75 -7.21 -17.83
CA LEU A 129 3.90 -8.56 -18.38
C LEU A 129 2.84 -9.55 -17.87
N VAL A 130 2.39 -9.41 -16.62
CA VAL A 130 1.57 -10.43 -15.96
C VAL A 130 0.13 -10.00 -15.67
N ILE A 131 -0.18 -8.71 -15.74
CA ILE A 131 -1.49 -8.19 -15.30
C ILE A 131 -2.68 -8.82 -16.04
N ASP A 132 -2.55 -9.06 -17.35
CA ASP A 132 -3.59 -9.70 -18.15
C ASP A 132 -3.88 -11.11 -17.65
N GLN A 133 -2.83 -11.89 -17.39
CA GLN A 133 -2.93 -13.27 -16.90
C GLN A 133 -3.47 -13.31 -15.47
N VAL A 134 -3.05 -12.38 -14.62
CA VAL A 134 -3.50 -12.30 -13.22
C VAL A 134 -4.99 -11.97 -13.14
N VAL A 135 -5.47 -11.00 -13.93
CA VAL A 135 -6.90 -10.64 -13.98
C VAL A 135 -7.72 -11.75 -14.58
N GLN A 136 -7.31 -12.32 -15.72
CA GLN A 136 -8.03 -13.42 -16.35
C GLN A 136 -8.12 -14.63 -15.41
N LYS A 137 -7.00 -15.00 -14.78
CA LYS A 137 -6.98 -16.10 -13.82
C LYS A 137 -7.92 -15.85 -12.63
N ALA A 138 -8.02 -14.62 -12.14
CA ALA A 138 -8.94 -14.29 -11.05
C ALA A 138 -10.41 -14.45 -11.46
N LEU A 139 -10.75 -14.14 -12.72
CA LEU A 139 -12.10 -14.38 -13.25
C LEU A 139 -12.36 -15.88 -13.46
N ASP A 140 -11.41 -16.59 -14.06
CA ASP A 140 -11.50 -18.02 -14.31
C ASP A 140 -11.63 -18.81 -12.99
N ASP A 141 -10.80 -18.50 -11.98
CA ASP A 141 -10.85 -19.13 -10.66
C ASP A 141 -12.17 -18.82 -9.91
N ALA A 142 -12.83 -17.70 -10.24
CA ALA A 142 -14.14 -17.35 -9.71
C ALA A 142 -15.30 -17.94 -10.54
N GLU A 143 -15.01 -18.60 -11.67
CA GLU A 143 -15.97 -19.10 -12.65
C GLU A 143 -16.90 -17.99 -13.21
N LEU A 144 -16.34 -16.80 -13.45
CA LEU A 144 -17.06 -15.62 -13.92
C LEU A 144 -16.45 -15.05 -15.20
N SER A 145 -17.27 -14.31 -15.94
CA SER A 145 -16.83 -13.42 -17.03
C SER A 145 -16.86 -11.96 -16.58
N GLU A 146 -16.23 -11.06 -17.33
CA GLU A 146 -16.30 -9.63 -17.06
C GLU A 146 -17.72 -9.07 -17.13
N SER A 147 -18.61 -9.70 -17.91
CA SER A 147 -20.02 -9.28 -18.00
C SER A 147 -20.84 -9.56 -16.75
N ASP A 148 -20.36 -10.42 -15.86
CA ASP A 148 -21.01 -10.73 -14.58
C ASP A 148 -20.66 -9.69 -13.49
N LEU A 149 -19.59 -8.92 -13.70
CA LEU A 149 -19.11 -7.95 -12.71
C LEU A 149 -20.08 -6.78 -12.56
N SER A 150 -20.19 -6.28 -11.33
CA SER A 150 -20.94 -5.06 -11.02
C SER A 150 -20.09 -3.80 -11.20
N ALA A 151 -18.79 -3.88 -10.90
CA ALA A 151 -17.83 -2.78 -11.02
C ALA A 151 -16.39 -3.30 -10.95
N VAL A 152 -15.44 -2.42 -11.25
CA VAL A 152 -13.99 -2.68 -11.10
C VAL A 152 -13.39 -1.71 -10.10
N ALA A 153 -12.78 -2.24 -9.04
CA ALA A 153 -12.02 -1.48 -8.06
C ALA A 153 -10.52 -1.57 -8.35
N VAL A 154 -9.82 -0.44 -8.25
CA VAL A 154 -8.38 -0.40 -8.56
C VAL A 154 -7.64 0.57 -7.65
N THR A 155 -6.43 0.20 -7.24
CA THR A 155 -5.57 1.07 -6.45
C THR A 155 -5.08 2.27 -7.28
N ILE A 156 -5.39 3.49 -6.82
CA ILE A 156 -4.96 4.74 -7.49
C ILE A 156 -3.89 5.50 -6.69
N GLY A 157 -3.60 5.03 -5.47
CA GLY A 157 -2.53 5.53 -4.61
C GLY A 157 -2.77 5.24 -3.13
N PRO A 158 -1.79 5.55 -2.24
CA PRO A 158 -0.40 5.86 -2.57
C PRO A 158 0.34 4.68 -3.20
N GLY A 159 1.52 4.92 -3.76
CA GLY A 159 2.32 3.89 -4.43
C GLY A 159 3.29 4.45 -5.46
N LEU A 160 4.00 3.55 -6.16
CA LEU A 160 4.88 3.91 -7.26
C LEU A 160 4.06 4.30 -8.49
N SER A 161 4.20 5.56 -8.95
CA SER A 161 3.39 6.10 -10.05
C SER A 161 3.42 5.28 -11.33
N LEU A 162 4.56 4.64 -11.62
CA LEU A 162 4.72 3.79 -12.81
C LEU A 162 3.89 2.51 -12.65
N CYS A 163 3.98 1.85 -11.50
CA CYS A 163 3.24 0.63 -11.19
C CYS A 163 1.72 0.88 -11.10
N LEU A 164 1.28 1.94 -10.42
CA LEU A 164 -0.13 2.34 -10.31
C LEU A 164 -0.80 2.52 -11.69
N ARG A 165 -0.05 3.07 -12.66
CA ARG A 165 -0.56 3.29 -14.01
C ARG A 165 -0.97 1.98 -14.69
N VAL A 166 -0.23 0.90 -14.46
CA VAL A 166 -0.50 -0.40 -15.08
C VAL A 166 -1.87 -0.94 -14.63
N GLY A 167 -2.12 -0.97 -13.31
CA GLY A 167 -3.40 -1.38 -12.72
C GLY A 167 -4.56 -0.52 -13.21
N VAL A 168 -4.42 0.80 -13.15
CA VAL A 168 -5.47 1.73 -13.58
C VAL A 168 -5.78 1.59 -15.07
N HIS A 169 -4.77 1.38 -15.92
CA HIS A 169 -4.99 1.15 -17.34
C HIS A 169 -5.80 -0.13 -17.58
N LYS A 170 -5.43 -1.25 -16.94
CA LYS A 170 -6.20 -2.51 -17.03
C LYS A 170 -7.64 -2.35 -16.53
N ALA A 171 -7.83 -1.73 -15.37
CA ALA A 171 -9.17 -1.51 -14.81
C ALA A 171 -10.06 -0.71 -15.77
N ARG A 172 -9.50 0.33 -16.39
CA ARG A 172 -10.21 1.16 -17.37
C ARG A 172 -10.52 0.41 -18.67
N GLN A 173 -9.62 -0.46 -19.14
CA GLN A 173 -9.88 -1.31 -20.31
C GLN A 173 -11.10 -2.21 -20.05
N VAL A 174 -11.12 -2.93 -18.92
CA VAL A 174 -12.24 -3.81 -18.53
C VAL A 174 -13.53 -3.00 -18.39
N ALA A 175 -13.47 -1.89 -17.65
CA ALA A 175 -14.62 -1.03 -17.41
C ALA A 175 -15.21 -0.44 -18.70
N LYS A 176 -14.36 0.02 -19.62
CA LYS A 176 -14.78 0.56 -20.91
C LYS A 176 -15.40 -0.53 -21.81
N ALA A 177 -14.79 -1.70 -21.87
CA ALA A 177 -15.25 -2.81 -22.71
C ALA A 177 -16.63 -3.34 -22.29
N PHE A 178 -16.90 -3.39 -20.99
CA PHE A 178 -18.12 -3.98 -20.43
C PHE A 178 -19.11 -2.97 -19.84
N GLY A 179 -18.83 -1.66 -19.96
CA GLY A 179 -19.70 -0.61 -19.44
C GLY A 179 -19.86 -0.67 -17.91
N LEU A 180 -18.76 -0.94 -17.21
CA LEU A 180 -18.72 -1.10 -15.75
C LEU A 180 -18.25 0.18 -15.06
N PRO A 181 -18.86 0.58 -13.93
CA PRO A 181 -18.32 1.63 -13.07
C PRO A 181 -16.92 1.29 -12.53
N ILE A 182 -16.15 2.34 -12.20
CA ILE A 182 -14.81 2.21 -11.61
C ILE A 182 -14.80 2.77 -10.20
N VAL A 183 -14.17 2.06 -9.27
CA VAL A 183 -13.89 2.57 -7.92
C VAL A 183 -12.38 2.77 -7.75
N GLY A 184 -11.96 4.03 -7.65
CA GLY A 184 -10.58 4.37 -7.31
C GLY A 184 -10.33 4.18 -5.82
N VAL A 185 -9.48 3.22 -5.46
CA VAL A 185 -9.25 2.80 -4.07
C VAL A 185 -7.95 3.39 -3.52
N HIS A 186 -8.01 3.86 -2.28
CA HIS A 186 -6.85 4.25 -1.49
C HIS A 186 -6.19 3.00 -0.86
N HIS A 187 -4.92 2.73 -1.19
CA HIS A 187 -4.22 1.53 -0.76
C HIS A 187 -4.22 1.32 0.76
N MET A 188 -3.88 2.36 1.55
CA MET A 188 -3.91 2.24 3.02
C MET A 188 -5.32 2.16 3.60
N GLU A 189 -6.33 2.65 2.89
CA GLU A 189 -7.72 2.47 3.32
C GLU A 189 -8.09 0.99 3.19
N ALA A 190 -7.67 0.35 2.10
CA ALA A 190 -7.90 -1.06 1.88
C ALA A 190 -7.26 -1.96 2.94
N HIS A 191 -6.02 -1.67 3.32
CA HIS A 191 -5.36 -2.35 4.44
C HIS A 191 -6.13 -2.23 5.76
N ALA A 192 -6.81 -1.10 6.01
CA ALA A 192 -7.64 -0.93 7.20
C ALA A 192 -8.98 -1.69 7.09
N LEU A 193 -9.67 -1.57 5.96
CA LEU A 193 -11.03 -2.07 5.78
C LEU A 193 -11.13 -3.57 5.56
N VAL A 194 -10.07 -4.25 5.08
CA VAL A 194 -10.07 -5.71 4.91
C VAL A 194 -10.38 -6.45 6.22
N SER A 195 -10.10 -5.84 7.38
CA SER A 195 -10.47 -6.40 8.68
C SER A 195 -11.99 -6.50 8.87
N ARG A 196 -12.78 -5.63 8.23
CA ARG A 196 -14.25 -5.68 8.22
C ARG A 196 -14.80 -6.80 7.33
N LEU A 197 -14.02 -7.25 6.34
CA LEU A 197 -14.35 -8.45 5.57
C LEU A 197 -14.23 -9.69 6.46
N VAL A 198 -13.14 -9.77 7.24
CA VAL A 198 -12.80 -10.91 8.10
C VAL A 198 -13.68 -10.95 9.36
N ASN A 199 -13.92 -9.82 10.00
CA ASN A 199 -14.75 -9.71 11.19
C ASN A 199 -15.98 -8.85 10.88
N LYS A 200 -17.15 -9.49 10.78
CA LYS A 200 -18.42 -8.82 10.44
C LYS A 200 -18.97 -7.94 11.56
N ASP A 201 -18.53 -8.17 12.80
CA ASP A 201 -18.92 -7.35 13.96
C ASP A 201 -18.05 -6.09 14.11
N LEU A 202 -16.98 -5.97 13.31
CA LEU A 202 -16.13 -4.79 13.30
C LEU A 202 -16.89 -3.60 12.69
N GLU A 203 -17.44 -2.75 13.55
CA GLU A 203 -18.07 -1.48 13.17
C GLU A 203 -17.14 -0.28 13.41
N PHE A 204 -17.42 0.84 12.75
CA PHE A 204 -16.80 2.11 13.09
C PHE A 204 -17.39 2.66 14.41
N PRO A 205 -16.62 3.44 15.19
CA PRO A 205 -15.21 3.77 15.00
C PRO A 205 -14.26 2.66 15.49
N PHE A 206 -13.10 2.56 14.86
CA PHE A 206 -12.01 1.69 15.32
C PHE A 206 -10.65 2.37 15.16
N LEU A 207 -9.69 2.00 16.02
CA LEU A 207 -8.30 2.39 15.84
C LEU A 207 -7.63 1.39 14.89
N ALA A 208 -6.81 1.85 13.95
CA ALA A 208 -6.04 0.98 13.08
C ALA A 208 -4.54 1.32 13.11
N LEU A 209 -3.72 0.28 13.23
CA LEU A 209 -2.28 0.31 13.02
C LEU A 209 -1.97 -0.44 11.72
N LEU A 210 -1.48 0.29 10.73
CA LEU A 210 -1.10 -0.25 9.42
C LEU A 210 0.44 -0.29 9.34
N ILE A 211 0.99 -1.50 9.39
CA ILE A 211 2.43 -1.77 9.51
C ILE A 211 2.93 -2.71 8.40
N SER A 212 3.53 -2.12 7.36
CA SER A 212 4.10 -2.86 6.23
C SER A 212 5.61 -2.61 6.11
N GLY A 213 6.23 -3.07 5.01
CA GLY A 213 7.62 -2.75 4.68
C GLY A 213 7.89 -1.24 4.63
N GLY A 214 6.94 -0.46 4.10
CA GLY A 214 7.10 0.98 3.86
C GLY A 214 6.26 1.91 4.74
N HIS A 215 5.41 1.36 5.61
CA HIS A 215 4.47 2.17 6.40
C HIS A 215 4.46 1.77 7.87
N ASN A 216 4.49 2.77 8.75
CA ASN A 216 3.79 2.71 10.03
C ASN A 216 2.78 3.85 10.02
N LEU A 217 1.50 3.52 10.14
CA LEU A 217 0.42 4.50 10.19
C LEU A 217 -0.56 4.12 11.30
N LEU A 218 -0.69 5.01 12.29
CA LEU A 218 -1.74 4.95 13.31
C LEU A 218 -2.85 5.90 12.90
N VAL A 219 -4.05 5.36 12.74
CA VAL A 219 -5.21 6.11 12.26
C VAL A 219 -6.45 5.74 13.07
N LEU A 220 -7.19 6.75 13.49
CA LEU A 220 -8.55 6.59 14.00
C LEU A 220 -9.52 6.64 12.82
N ALA A 221 -10.19 5.53 12.54
CA ALA A 221 -11.21 5.43 11.51
C ALA A 221 -12.60 5.67 12.12
N ARG A 222 -13.21 6.81 11.78
CA ARG A 222 -14.56 7.19 12.25
C ARG A 222 -15.68 6.68 11.35
N GLY A 223 -15.35 6.44 10.09
CA GLY A 223 -16.26 6.02 9.05
C GLY A 223 -15.52 5.86 7.73
N LEU A 224 -16.22 5.36 6.71
CA LEU A 224 -15.67 5.20 5.38
C LEU A 224 -15.25 6.57 4.80
N GLY A 225 -13.96 6.74 4.49
CA GLY A 225 -13.41 8.02 4.05
C GLY A 225 -13.22 9.06 5.16
N GLN A 226 -13.33 8.69 6.44
CA GLN A 226 -13.21 9.61 7.57
C GLN A 226 -12.13 9.14 8.54
N TYR A 227 -10.92 9.65 8.33
CA TYR A 227 -9.71 9.19 9.01
C TYR A 227 -8.96 10.32 9.69
N ILE A 228 -8.51 10.07 10.91
CA ILE A 228 -7.62 10.97 11.66
C ILE A 228 -6.29 10.26 11.86
N GLN A 229 -5.23 10.79 11.25
CA GLN A 229 -3.88 10.27 11.43
C GLN A 229 -3.33 10.71 12.78
N LEU A 230 -3.12 9.73 13.68
CA LEU A 230 -2.56 9.95 15.02
C LEU A 230 -1.03 9.96 15.00
N GLY A 231 -0.43 9.17 14.13
CA GLY A 231 1.02 9.07 14.01
C GLY A 231 1.48 8.32 12.77
N THR A 232 2.69 8.63 12.31
CA THR A 232 3.31 7.96 11.16
C THR A 232 4.82 7.88 11.30
N SER A 233 5.50 7.12 10.44
CA SER A 233 6.96 7.11 10.37
C SER A 233 7.51 8.48 9.94
N ILE A 234 8.49 8.98 10.69
CA ILE A 234 9.28 10.17 10.30
C ILE A 234 10.55 9.80 9.53
N ASP A 235 10.99 8.53 9.63
CA ASP A 235 12.08 7.94 8.86
C ASP A 235 11.71 6.54 8.33
N ASP A 236 12.49 5.50 8.64
CA ASP A 236 12.24 4.13 8.23
C ASP A 236 10.98 3.59 8.90
N ALA A 237 10.26 2.73 8.19
CA ALA A 237 9.22 1.90 8.79
C ALA A 237 9.82 0.70 9.54
N ILE A 238 9.03 0.09 10.42
CA ILE A 238 9.44 -1.09 11.19
C ILE A 238 9.79 -2.25 10.26
N GLY A 239 9.03 -2.47 9.18
CA GLY A 239 9.31 -3.53 8.21
C GLY A 239 10.66 -3.37 7.53
N GLU A 240 10.98 -2.16 7.05
CA GLU A 240 12.30 -1.85 6.51
C GLU A 240 13.43 -2.08 7.53
N ALA A 241 13.20 -1.73 8.80
CA ALA A 241 14.17 -1.95 9.86
C ALA A 241 14.40 -3.46 10.12
N TYR A 242 13.35 -4.29 10.08
CA TYR A 242 13.47 -5.74 10.12
C TYR A 242 14.25 -6.28 8.92
N ASP A 243 13.89 -5.87 7.69
CA ASP A 243 14.53 -6.36 6.47
C ASP A 243 16.01 -6.00 6.39
N LYS A 244 16.38 -4.76 6.76
CA LYS A 244 17.78 -4.33 6.80
C LYS A 244 18.57 -5.04 7.89
N SER A 245 17.99 -5.22 9.08
CA SER A 245 18.63 -5.94 10.18
C SER A 245 18.83 -7.41 9.83
N ALA A 246 17.84 -8.07 9.22
CA ALA A 246 17.94 -9.45 8.74
C ALA A 246 19.05 -9.62 7.71
N ARG A 247 19.12 -8.69 6.74
CA ARG A 247 20.19 -8.70 5.71
C ARG A 247 21.57 -8.56 6.35
N TRP A 248 21.75 -7.63 7.28
CA TRP A 248 23.05 -7.45 7.95
C TRP A 248 23.44 -8.61 8.85
N LEU A 249 22.49 -9.40 9.36
CA LEU A 249 22.76 -10.62 10.11
C LEU A 249 23.08 -11.83 9.21
N GLY A 250 23.06 -11.65 7.89
CA GLY A 250 23.35 -12.70 6.91
C GLY A 250 22.25 -13.77 6.83
N LEU A 251 20.99 -13.37 7.04
CA LEU A 251 19.84 -14.28 7.00
C LEU A 251 19.37 -14.54 5.56
N ASP A 252 18.72 -15.68 5.37
CA ASP A 252 18.08 -16.02 4.10
C ASP A 252 16.80 -15.19 3.90
N MET A 253 16.84 -14.32 2.89
CA MET A 253 15.77 -13.38 2.60
C MET A 253 14.62 -13.98 1.77
N ARG A 254 14.68 -15.26 1.37
CA ARG A 254 13.64 -15.90 0.52
C ARG A 254 12.25 -15.88 1.15
N LYS A 255 12.17 -15.96 2.48
CA LYS A 255 10.89 -15.88 3.24
C LYS A 255 10.53 -14.45 3.67
N GLY A 256 11.32 -13.45 3.28
CA GLY A 256 11.25 -12.07 3.80
C GLY A 256 12.12 -11.88 5.06
N GLY A 257 12.58 -10.65 5.29
CA GLY A 257 13.50 -10.36 6.41
C GLY A 257 12.81 -10.35 7.76
N GLY A 258 11.55 -9.90 7.82
CA GLY A 258 10.70 -10.00 9.02
C GLY A 258 10.61 -11.42 9.59
N PRO A 259 10.08 -12.40 8.82
CA PRO A 259 9.98 -13.79 9.25
C PRO A 259 11.33 -14.44 9.59
N ALA A 260 12.37 -14.18 8.77
CA ALA A 260 13.70 -14.74 9.01
C ALA A 260 14.33 -14.22 10.32
N LEU A 261 14.15 -12.93 10.61
CA LEU A 261 14.64 -12.34 11.87
C LEU A 261 13.85 -12.84 13.07
N GLU A 262 12.52 -12.99 12.94
CA GLU A 262 11.68 -13.54 14.01
C GLU A 262 12.09 -14.97 14.37
N GLU A 263 12.37 -15.82 13.37
CA GLU A 263 12.83 -17.19 13.57
C GLU A 263 14.15 -17.24 14.35
N LEU A 264 15.15 -16.44 13.94
CA LEU A 264 16.44 -16.38 14.64
C LEU A 264 16.31 -15.76 16.05
N ALA A 265 15.40 -14.80 16.24
CA ALA A 265 15.19 -14.14 17.53
C ALA A 265 14.69 -15.11 18.62
N LEU A 266 14.10 -16.25 18.26
CA LEU A 266 13.68 -17.29 19.22
C LEU A 266 14.86 -17.99 19.91
N GLU A 267 16.03 -17.97 19.28
CA GLU A 267 17.25 -18.62 19.77
C GLU A 267 18.09 -17.69 20.68
N GLY A 268 17.78 -16.38 20.68
CA GLY A 268 18.59 -15.36 21.34
C GLY A 268 18.06 -14.92 22.70
N ASP A 269 18.95 -14.41 23.55
CA ASP A 269 18.58 -13.64 24.74
C ASP A 269 18.20 -12.19 24.32
N PRO A 270 16.96 -11.75 24.52
CA PRO A 270 16.51 -10.42 24.14
C PRO A 270 17.13 -9.28 24.99
N ASN A 271 17.90 -9.60 26.03
CA ASN A 271 18.60 -8.63 26.88
C ASN A 271 20.12 -8.61 26.64
N ALA A 272 20.65 -9.46 25.76
CA ALA A 272 22.07 -9.59 25.50
C ALA A 272 22.72 -8.32 24.90
N VAL A 273 21.95 -7.53 24.14
CA VAL A 273 22.43 -6.27 23.55
C VAL A 273 21.55 -5.11 24.01
N LYS A 274 22.19 -4.07 24.56
CA LYS A 274 21.50 -2.89 25.08
C LYS A 274 21.28 -1.85 23.97
N PHE A 275 20.14 -1.94 23.29
CA PHE A 275 19.69 -0.89 22.37
C PHE A 275 18.86 0.19 23.09
N LYS A 276 19.01 1.44 22.63
CA LYS A 276 18.19 2.58 23.07
C LYS A 276 16.88 2.59 22.29
N VAL A 277 15.76 2.72 23.03
CA VAL A 277 14.42 2.88 22.47
C VAL A 277 14.32 4.22 21.71
N PRO A 278 13.92 4.21 20.43
CA PRO A 278 13.75 5.44 19.65
C PRO A 278 12.73 6.41 20.25
N MET A 279 12.97 7.71 20.05
CA MET A 279 12.00 8.79 20.33
C MET A 279 11.38 8.80 21.74
N ARG A 280 11.99 8.18 22.76
CA ARG A 280 11.39 8.01 24.10
C ARG A 280 10.94 9.31 24.78
N GLN A 281 11.58 10.44 24.43
CA GLN A 281 11.25 11.77 24.96
C GLN A 281 10.07 12.45 24.24
N HIS A 282 9.68 11.96 23.06
CA HIS A 282 8.60 12.53 22.26
C HIS A 282 7.25 12.01 22.73
N LYS A 283 6.32 12.92 23.02
CA LYS A 283 4.95 12.61 23.44
C LYS A 283 3.96 12.46 22.29
N ASP A 284 4.45 12.32 21.05
CA ASP A 284 3.62 12.07 19.86
C ASP A 284 3.46 10.56 19.58
N CYS A 285 2.64 10.18 18.60
CA CYS A 285 2.47 8.78 18.19
C CYS A 285 3.32 8.43 16.95
N ASN A 286 4.37 9.22 16.67
CA ASN A 286 5.20 9.03 15.48
C ASN A 286 6.27 7.95 15.69
N PHE A 287 6.73 7.38 14.58
CA PHE A 287 7.67 6.26 14.57
C PHE A 287 9.01 6.64 13.94
N SER A 288 10.10 6.11 14.50
CA SER A 288 11.46 6.22 13.95
C SER A 288 12.19 4.92 14.24
N TYR A 289 12.75 4.31 13.20
CA TYR A 289 13.52 3.07 13.31
C TYR A 289 14.92 3.17 12.70
N ALA A 290 15.23 4.24 11.95
CA ALA A 290 16.54 4.42 11.33
C ALA A 290 17.69 4.40 12.36
N GLY A 291 17.49 5.05 13.51
CA GLY A 291 18.48 5.04 14.60
C GLY A 291 18.64 3.69 15.28
N LEU A 292 17.57 2.91 15.42
CA LEU A 292 17.63 1.54 15.96
C LEU A 292 18.38 0.61 15.02
N LYS A 293 18.08 0.71 13.72
CA LYS A 293 18.81 0.03 12.66
C LYS A 293 20.31 0.35 12.73
N THR A 294 20.72 1.61 12.86
CA THR A 294 22.15 1.96 13.02
C THR A 294 22.79 1.29 14.24
N GLN A 295 22.07 1.17 15.36
CA GLN A 295 22.57 0.46 16.54
C GLN A 295 22.80 -1.04 16.26
N VAL A 296 21.94 -1.69 15.47
CA VAL A 296 22.14 -3.09 15.05
C VAL A 296 23.44 -3.24 14.27
N ARG A 297 23.68 -2.36 13.29
CA ARG A 297 24.93 -2.39 12.50
C ARG A 297 26.16 -2.24 13.39
N LEU A 298 26.15 -1.28 14.32
CA LEU A 298 27.24 -1.07 15.27
C LEU A 298 27.43 -2.28 16.21
N ALA A 299 26.36 -2.97 16.60
CA ALA A 299 26.46 -4.17 17.42
C ALA A 299 27.14 -5.33 16.66
N ILE A 300 26.82 -5.50 15.37
CA ILE A 300 27.46 -6.49 14.49
C ILE A 300 28.96 -6.18 14.35
N GLU A 301 29.30 -4.91 14.05
CA GLU A 301 30.69 -4.45 13.94
C GLU A 301 31.47 -4.65 15.24
N SER A 302 30.90 -4.27 16.39
CA SER A 302 31.56 -4.39 17.70
C SER A 302 31.88 -5.83 18.13
N LYS A 303 31.17 -6.81 17.56
CA LYS A 303 31.34 -8.24 17.81
C LYS A 303 32.20 -8.93 16.74
N ASN A 304 32.75 -8.18 15.78
CA ASN A 304 33.56 -8.68 14.66
C ASN A 304 32.88 -9.80 13.86
N LEU A 305 31.55 -9.72 13.70
CA LEU A 305 30.80 -10.73 12.96
C LEU A 305 30.98 -10.53 11.44
N CYS A 306 31.60 -11.50 10.76
CA CYS A 306 31.70 -11.53 9.30
C CYS A 306 30.41 -12.08 8.68
N THR A 307 29.37 -11.25 8.57
CA THR A 307 28.05 -11.67 8.09
C THR A 307 27.91 -11.67 6.57
N GLU A 308 28.73 -10.91 5.84
CA GLU A 308 28.69 -10.82 4.37
C GLU A 308 29.26 -12.07 3.69
N ASP A 309 30.35 -12.62 4.23
CA ASP A 309 31.03 -13.79 3.67
C ASP A 309 30.51 -15.13 4.25
N VAL A 310 29.92 -15.09 5.45
CA VAL A 310 29.44 -16.29 6.15
C VAL A 310 27.93 -16.20 6.37
N PRO A 311 27.12 -16.86 5.52
CA PRO A 311 25.69 -16.92 5.70
C PRO A 311 25.35 -17.64 7.00
N ILE A 312 24.17 -17.36 7.57
CA ILE A 312 23.73 -17.94 8.85
C ILE A 312 23.74 -19.49 8.86
N SER A 313 23.58 -20.12 7.69
CA SER A 313 23.62 -21.58 7.52
C SER A 313 25.01 -22.20 7.69
N SER A 314 26.06 -21.39 7.56
CA SER A 314 27.46 -21.80 7.62
C SER A 314 28.20 -21.13 8.79
N ALA A 315 27.47 -20.43 9.66
CA ALA A 315 28.01 -19.78 10.84
C ALA A 315 28.40 -20.82 11.90
N SER A 316 29.43 -20.53 12.69
CA SER A 316 29.73 -21.32 13.89
C SER A 316 28.59 -21.20 14.90
N GLU A 317 28.48 -22.14 15.84
CA GLU A 317 27.48 -22.07 16.92
C GLU A 317 27.60 -20.77 17.74
N GLU A 318 28.83 -20.32 18.00
CA GLU A 318 29.09 -19.05 18.70
C GLU A 318 28.62 -17.85 17.87
N ASP A 319 28.96 -17.79 16.59
CA ASP A 319 28.52 -16.72 15.68
C ASP A 319 26.99 -16.69 15.56
N ARG A 320 26.36 -17.87 15.43
CA ARG A 320 24.91 -18.00 15.34
C ARG A 320 24.26 -17.47 16.61
N GLN A 321 24.74 -17.85 17.78
CA GLN A 321 24.21 -17.36 19.05
C GLN A 321 24.37 -15.84 19.21
N LEU A 322 25.50 -15.27 18.79
CA LEU A 322 25.71 -13.82 18.81
C LEU A 322 24.74 -13.09 17.88
N ARG A 323 24.51 -13.61 16.66
CA ARG A 323 23.52 -13.07 15.72
C ARG A 323 22.09 -13.20 16.27
N ALA A 324 21.77 -14.32 16.92
CA ALA A 324 20.48 -14.54 17.57
C ALA A 324 20.23 -13.55 18.72
N ASN A 325 21.22 -13.32 19.56
CA ASN A 325 21.17 -12.33 20.63
C ASN A 325 20.92 -10.90 20.11
N ILE A 326 21.54 -10.53 18.98
CA ILE A 326 21.29 -9.25 18.31
C ILE A 326 19.86 -9.19 17.77
N ALA A 327 19.39 -10.24 17.07
CA ALA A 327 18.04 -10.33 16.52
C ALA A 327 16.96 -10.20 17.62
N ALA A 328 17.09 -10.97 18.70
CA ALA A 328 16.19 -10.96 19.85
C ALA A 328 16.16 -9.59 20.54
N SER A 329 17.33 -8.99 20.75
CA SER A 329 17.44 -7.66 21.37
C SER A 329 16.85 -6.56 20.49
N PHE A 330 17.05 -6.65 19.17
CA PHE A 330 16.45 -5.73 18.19
C PHE A 330 14.92 -5.85 18.20
N GLN A 331 14.39 -7.07 18.04
CA GLN A 331 12.95 -7.31 18.01
C GLN A 331 12.28 -6.79 19.29
N ARG A 332 12.85 -7.07 20.48
CA ARG A 332 12.31 -6.55 21.74
C ARG A 332 12.23 -5.03 21.74
N VAL A 333 13.30 -4.32 21.35
CA VAL A 333 13.34 -2.85 21.40
C VAL A 333 12.51 -2.20 20.30
N ALA A 334 12.46 -2.79 19.11
CA ALA A 334 11.61 -2.32 18.02
C ALA A 334 10.12 -2.41 18.40
N VAL A 335 9.70 -3.55 18.96
CA VAL A 335 8.31 -3.75 19.38
C VAL A 335 7.97 -2.95 20.63
N LEU A 336 8.90 -2.78 21.57
CA LEU A 336 8.67 -1.88 22.71
C LEU A 336 8.35 -0.45 22.27
N HIS A 337 9.09 0.09 21.29
CA HIS A 337 8.77 1.41 20.73
C HIS A 337 7.40 1.41 20.04
N LEU A 338 7.06 0.36 19.30
CA LEU A 338 5.73 0.20 18.68
C LEU A 338 4.61 0.23 19.73
N GLU A 339 4.76 -0.53 20.82
CA GLU A 339 3.82 -0.60 21.94
C GLU A 339 3.62 0.76 22.61
N GLU A 340 4.71 1.47 22.91
CA GLU A 340 4.65 2.80 23.55
C GLU A 340 3.86 3.82 22.72
N ARG A 341 3.94 3.75 21.37
CA ARG A 341 3.14 4.60 20.48
C ARG A 341 1.69 4.15 20.39
N CYS A 342 1.46 2.84 20.33
CA CYS A 342 0.10 2.30 20.26
C CYS A 342 -0.68 2.58 21.54
N GLN A 343 -0.06 2.41 22.72
CA GLN A 343 -0.68 2.74 24.01
C GLN A 343 -1.15 4.19 24.04
N ARG A 344 -0.28 5.13 23.64
CA ARG A 344 -0.65 6.55 23.57
C ARG A 344 -1.75 6.83 22.54
N ALA A 345 -1.70 6.18 21.38
CA ALA A 345 -2.72 6.33 20.36
C ALA A 345 -4.07 5.79 20.81
N VAL A 346 -4.11 4.70 21.56
CA VAL A 346 -5.32 4.17 22.21
C VAL A 346 -5.88 5.19 23.20
N GLU A 347 -5.05 5.77 24.07
CA GLU A 347 -5.48 6.81 25.01
C GLU A 347 -6.09 8.03 24.29
N TRP A 348 -5.44 8.50 23.23
CA TRP A 348 -5.94 9.61 22.42
C TRP A 348 -7.24 9.27 21.71
N ALA A 349 -7.32 8.07 21.12
CA ALA A 349 -8.49 7.60 20.40
C ALA A 349 -9.69 7.45 21.35
N LEU A 350 -9.51 6.85 22.54
CA LEU A 350 -10.57 6.72 23.55
C LEU A 350 -11.05 8.08 24.08
N LYS A 351 -10.14 9.06 24.20
CA LYS A 351 -10.52 10.44 24.56
C LYS A 351 -11.39 11.09 23.48
N MET A 352 -11.12 10.82 22.20
CA MET A 352 -11.89 11.36 21.07
C MET A 352 -13.19 10.60 20.80
N GLU A 353 -13.17 9.29 20.97
CA GLU A 353 -14.27 8.35 20.67
C GLU A 353 -14.34 7.29 21.79
N PRO A 354 -15.02 7.57 22.92
CA PRO A 354 -15.12 6.63 24.03
C PRO A 354 -15.83 5.31 23.69
N SER A 355 -16.49 5.23 22.53
CA SER A 355 -17.22 4.05 22.04
C SER A 355 -16.36 3.06 21.28
N ILE A 356 -15.08 3.35 21.01
CA ILE A 356 -14.18 2.43 20.30
C ILE A 356 -14.10 1.10 21.06
N LYS A 357 -14.30 0.00 20.33
CA LYS A 357 -14.19 -1.36 20.85
C LYS A 357 -13.02 -2.14 20.25
N TYR A 358 -12.57 -1.73 19.07
CA TYR A 358 -11.64 -2.53 18.26
C TYR A 358 -10.33 -1.79 17.99
N PHE A 359 -9.24 -2.54 18.10
CA PHE A 359 -7.92 -2.15 17.64
C PHE A 359 -7.50 -3.06 16.48
N VAL A 360 -7.54 -2.53 15.27
CA VAL A 360 -7.18 -3.21 14.03
C VAL A 360 -5.67 -3.16 13.83
N VAL A 361 -5.05 -4.28 13.48
CA VAL A 361 -3.64 -4.35 13.08
C VAL A 361 -3.51 -5.10 11.76
N SER A 362 -3.01 -4.41 10.74
CA SER A 362 -2.88 -4.91 9.36
C SER A 362 -1.54 -4.49 8.74
N GLY A 363 -1.20 -5.06 7.59
CA GLY A 363 0.10 -4.91 6.92
C GLY A 363 1.04 -6.09 7.17
N GLY A 364 2.04 -6.29 6.32
CA GLY A 364 2.92 -7.47 6.36
C GLY A 364 3.62 -7.74 7.70
N VAL A 365 3.99 -6.68 8.44
CA VAL A 365 4.64 -6.83 9.76
C VAL A 365 3.64 -7.28 10.82
N ALA A 366 2.35 -7.06 10.61
CA ALA A 366 1.30 -7.60 11.47
C ALA A 366 1.33 -9.12 11.51
N SER A 367 1.94 -9.83 10.55
CA SER A 367 2.05 -11.30 10.56
C SER A 367 3.08 -11.84 11.57
N ASN A 368 3.94 -10.98 12.14
CA ASN A 368 4.91 -11.36 13.17
C ASN A 368 4.18 -11.70 14.49
N LYS A 369 4.41 -12.90 15.04
CA LYS A 369 3.71 -13.40 16.22
C LYS A 369 4.09 -12.63 17.48
N TYR A 370 5.37 -12.24 17.60
CA TYR A 370 5.82 -11.43 18.72
C TYR A 370 5.10 -10.06 18.72
N VAL A 371 5.04 -9.38 17.57
CA VAL A 371 4.29 -8.12 17.38
C VAL A 371 2.81 -8.31 17.74
N ARG A 372 2.12 -9.33 17.19
CA ARG A 372 0.70 -9.59 17.49
C ARG A 372 0.47 -9.79 18.99
N THR A 373 1.30 -10.59 19.64
CA THR A 373 1.18 -10.89 21.08
C THR A 373 1.29 -9.63 21.92
N ARG A 374 2.28 -8.79 21.62
CA ARG A 374 2.52 -7.53 22.34
C ARG A 374 1.40 -6.51 22.11
N LEU A 375 0.92 -6.36 20.87
CA LEU A 375 -0.20 -5.46 20.57
C LEU A 375 -1.53 -5.95 21.12
N ASN A 376 -1.75 -7.26 21.22
CA ASN A 376 -2.92 -7.81 21.89
C ASN A 376 -2.96 -7.42 23.37
N GLN A 377 -1.80 -7.47 24.05
CA GLN A 377 -1.71 -7.00 25.42
C GLN A 377 -2.04 -5.51 25.56
N VAL A 378 -1.61 -4.67 24.61
CA VAL A 378 -1.99 -3.25 24.57
C VAL A 378 -3.51 -3.10 24.41
N ALA A 379 -4.14 -3.87 23.53
CA ALA A 379 -5.59 -3.84 23.36
C ALA A 379 -6.33 -4.24 24.65
N GLU A 380 -6.00 -5.40 25.21
CA GLU A 380 -6.64 -5.97 26.41
C GLU A 380 -6.50 -5.06 27.62
N ASN A 381 -5.32 -4.47 27.85
CA ASN A 381 -5.08 -3.55 28.96
C ASN A 381 -5.97 -2.29 28.90
N ASN A 382 -6.48 -1.94 27.73
CA ASN A 382 -7.36 -0.79 27.52
C ASN A 382 -8.81 -1.20 27.21
N GLY A 383 -9.18 -2.47 27.43
CA GLY A 383 -10.54 -2.98 27.20
C GLY A 383 -10.96 -3.04 25.72
N LEU A 384 -9.99 -3.06 24.80
CA LEU A 384 -10.22 -3.19 23.36
C LEU A 384 -10.01 -4.63 22.89
N GLN A 385 -10.65 -4.99 21.79
CA GLN A 385 -10.42 -6.26 21.09
C GLN A 385 -9.47 -6.06 19.92
N LEU A 386 -8.37 -6.82 19.88
CA LEU A 386 -7.46 -6.81 18.74
C LEU A 386 -8.09 -7.57 17.57
N VAL A 387 -8.16 -6.93 16.40
CA VAL A 387 -8.58 -7.58 15.15
C VAL A 387 -7.42 -7.52 14.18
N SER A 388 -7.01 -8.67 13.66
CA SER A 388 -5.97 -8.74 12.63
C SER A 388 -6.40 -9.72 11.54
N PRO A 389 -6.33 -9.33 10.26
CA PRO A 389 -6.61 -10.25 9.17
C PRO A 389 -5.68 -11.48 9.22
N PRO A 390 -6.06 -12.59 8.55
CA PRO A 390 -5.13 -13.68 8.32
C PRO A 390 -3.90 -13.16 7.52
N PRO A 391 -2.72 -13.79 7.67
CA PRO A 391 -1.49 -13.33 7.01
C PRO A 391 -1.62 -13.10 5.50
N SER A 392 -2.41 -13.93 4.80
CA SER A 392 -2.67 -13.81 3.36
C SER A 392 -3.43 -12.55 2.95
N LEU A 393 -4.12 -11.89 3.89
CA LEU A 393 -4.84 -10.64 3.68
C LEU A 393 -4.14 -9.44 4.32
N CYS A 394 -3.00 -9.64 4.99
CA CYS A 394 -2.18 -8.58 5.59
C CYS A 394 -1.16 -8.00 4.60
N THR A 395 -0.72 -8.77 3.62
CA THR A 395 0.14 -8.30 2.52
C THR A 395 -0.71 -7.75 1.37
N ASP A 396 -0.08 -7.13 0.37
CA ASP A 396 -0.79 -6.52 -0.74
C ASP A 396 -1.54 -7.60 -1.57
N ASN A 397 -2.83 -7.39 -1.79
CA ASN A 397 -3.71 -8.36 -2.45
C ASN A 397 -4.90 -7.69 -3.14
N GLY A 398 -5.53 -8.39 -4.09
CA GLY A 398 -6.73 -7.87 -4.78
C GLY A 398 -7.99 -7.85 -3.90
N VAL A 399 -8.08 -8.70 -2.87
CA VAL A 399 -9.27 -8.84 -2.02
C VAL A 399 -9.53 -7.56 -1.23
N MET A 400 -8.49 -6.96 -0.63
CA MET A 400 -8.62 -5.70 0.10
C MET A 400 -9.12 -4.56 -0.79
N ILE A 401 -8.72 -4.56 -2.07
CA ILE A 401 -9.13 -3.57 -3.07
C ILE A 401 -10.59 -3.80 -3.48
N ALA A 402 -10.95 -5.04 -3.80
CA ALA A 402 -12.33 -5.40 -4.13
C ALA A 402 -13.29 -5.07 -2.97
N TRP A 403 -12.93 -5.44 -1.73
CA TRP A 403 -13.77 -5.16 -0.57
C TRP A 403 -13.95 -3.68 -0.28
N THR A 404 -12.86 -2.90 -0.39
CA THR A 404 -12.94 -1.43 -0.23
C THR A 404 -13.76 -0.81 -1.35
N GLY A 405 -13.62 -1.35 -2.56
CA GLY A 405 -14.45 -1.04 -3.70
C GLY A 405 -15.94 -1.23 -3.40
N ILE A 406 -16.31 -2.38 -2.81
CA ILE A 406 -17.69 -2.68 -2.40
C ILE A 406 -18.20 -1.68 -1.35
N GLU A 407 -17.40 -1.37 -0.32
CA GLU A 407 -17.79 -0.42 0.74
C GLU A 407 -18.07 0.98 0.15
N HIS A 408 -17.23 1.47 -0.78
CA HIS A 408 -17.46 2.75 -1.48
C HIS A 408 -18.62 2.69 -2.47
N PHE A 409 -18.71 1.61 -3.25
CA PHE A 409 -19.79 1.43 -4.22
C PHE A 409 -21.17 1.43 -3.54
N ALA A 410 -21.29 0.76 -2.39
CA ALA A 410 -22.53 0.67 -1.63
C ALA A 410 -23.04 2.03 -1.11
N VAL A 411 -22.16 3.04 -0.99
CA VAL A 411 -22.53 4.41 -0.62
C VAL A 411 -22.54 5.38 -1.82
N GLY A 412 -22.53 4.84 -3.04
CA GLY A 412 -22.58 5.63 -4.28
C GLY A 412 -21.28 6.34 -4.65
N ARG A 413 -20.13 5.92 -4.10
CA ARG A 413 -18.82 6.51 -4.40
C ARG A 413 -18.10 5.70 -5.47
N PHE A 414 -18.41 5.99 -6.73
CA PHE A 414 -17.76 5.42 -7.90
C PHE A 414 -17.79 6.40 -9.07
N GLU A 415 -16.99 6.14 -10.08
CA GLU A 415 -17.00 6.86 -11.34
C GLU A 415 -17.78 6.05 -12.39
N ASP A 416 -18.53 6.75 -13.24
CA ASP A 416 -19.22 6.13 -14.37
C ASP A 416 -18.22 5.44 -15.32
N PRO A 417 -18.68 4.45 -16.11
CA PRO A 417 -17.83 3.78 -17.09
C PRO A 417 -17.13 4.79 -18.02
N PRO A 418 -15.85 4.58 -18.37
CA PRO A 418 -15.19 5.42 -19.36
C PRO A 418 -15.99 5.46 -20.67
N ALA A 419 -16.14 6.64 -21.26
CA ALA A 419 -16.90 6.78 -22.50
C ALA A 419 -16.27 5.96 -23.63
N ALA A 420 -17.09 5.40 -24.53
CA ALA A 420 -16.59 4.54 -25.62
C ALA A 420 -15.58 5.25 -26.55
N ASN A 421 -15.73 6.57 -26.72
CA ASN A 421 -14.85 7.43 -27.52
C ASN A 421 -13.67 8.02 -26.74
N GLU A 422 -13.57 7.76 -25.44
CA GLU A 422 -12.47 8.23 -24.61
C GLU A 422 -11.17 7.53 -25.04
N PRO A 423 -10.07 8.26 -25.31
CA PRO A 423 -8.84 7.63 -25.76
C PRO A 423 -8.21 6.83 -24.62
N ASP A 424 -7.60 5.69 -24.97
CA ASP A 424 -7.06 4.75 -23.99
C ASP A 424 -5.84 5.31 -23.24
N ASP A 425 -5.22 6.38 -23.77
CA ASP A 425 -4.10 7.10 -23.17
C ASP A 425 -4.52 8.28 -22.28
N LYS A 426 -5.82 8.50 -22.06
CA LYS A 426 -6.29 9.54 -21.15
C LYS A 426 -5.66 9.34 -19.77
N GLN A 427 -4.96 10.37 -19.31
CA GLN A 427 -4.31 10.34 -18.01
C GLN A 427 -5.36 10.31 -16.89
N TYR A 428 -5.32 9.25 -16.10
CA TYR A 428 -6.04 9.17 -14.84
C TYR A 428 -5.25 9.89 -13.74
N GLU A 429 -5.93 10.56 -12.82
CA GLU A 429 -5.26 11.26 -11.73
C GLU A 429 -4.75 10.26 -10.68
N LEU A 430 -3.51 9.80 -10.86
CA LEU A 430 -2.80 8.98 -9.88
C LEU A 430 -2.36 9.84 -8.69
N ARG A 431 -2.35 9.25 -7.49
CA ARG A 431 -1.95 9.94 -6.25
C ARG A 431 -0.82 9.19 -5.54
N PRO A 432 0.43 9.26 -6.05
CA PRO A 432 1.57 8.49 -5.50
C PRO A 432 1.86 8.79 -4.03
N ARG A 433 1.59 10.04 -3.62
CA ARG A 433 1.66 10.52 -2.23
C ARG A 433 0.29 11.01 -1.82
N TRP A 434 -0.49 10.12 -1.23
CA TRP A 434 -1.85 10.37 -0.81
C TRP A 434 -2.01 10.06 0.67
N PRO A 435 -2.16 11.08 1.53
CA PRO A 435 -2.45 10.86 2.95
C PRO A 435 -3.84 10.26 3.13
N LEU A 436 -3.98 9.30 4.03
CA LEU A 436 -5.28 8.67 4.31
C LEU A 436 -6.24 9.62 5.05
N GLY A 437 -5.72 10.37 6.02
CA GLY A 437 -6.52 11.22 6.90
C GLY A 437 -5.82 12.52 7.26
N GLU A 438 -6.55 13.38 7.95
CA GLU A 438 -6.01 14.63 8.48
C GLU A 438 -5.10 14.35 9.68
N GLU A 439 -3.98 15.05 9.74
CA GLU A 439 -3.02 14.91 10.84
C GLU A 439 -3.61 15.50 12.13
N TYR A 440 -3.64 14.70 13.19
CA TYR A 440 -4.11 15.14 14.49
C TYR A 440 -3.21 16.25 15.05
N SER A 441 -3.82 17.34 15.52
CA SER A 441 -3.09 18.53 15.95
C SER A 441 -2.07 18.28 17.06
N GLU A 442 -2.41 17.45 18.07
CA GLU A 442 -1.48 17.06 19.15
C GLU A 442 -0.41 16.06 18.66
N GLY A 443 -0.61 15.41 17.51
CA GLY A 443 0.33 14.45 16.89
C GLY A 443 1.38 15.09 15.97
N ARG A 444 1.31 16.40 15.71
CA ARG A 444 2.25 17.10 14.84
C ARG A 444 3.66 17.11 15.45
N SER A 445 4.58 16.42 14.80
CA SER A 445 5.99 16.46 15.20
C SER A 445 6.71 17.66 14.61
N VAL A 446 7.43 18.41 15.44
CA VAL A 446 8.38 19.45 15.00
C VAL A 446 9.57 18.83 14.23
N ALA A 447 9.81 17.52 14.40
CA ALA A 447 10.93 16.79 13.80
C ALA A 447 10.69 16.33 12.36
N ARG A 448 9.51 16.58 11.78
CA ARG A 448 9.16 16.07 10.45
C ARG A 448 9.91 16.87 9.38
N SER A 449 10.93 16.27 8.77
CA SER A 449 11.54 16.81 7.56
C SER A 449 10.50 16.79 6.44
N LEU A 450 9.92 17.95 6.12
CA LEU A 450 9.00 18.12 5.01
C LEU A 450 9.77 17.87 3.71
N LYS A 451 9.66 16.66 3.15
CA LYS A 451 10.11 16.42 1.78
C LYS A 451 9.33 17.39 0.87
N THR A 452 10.05 18.17 0.08
CA THR A 452 9.58 19.25 -0.81
C THR A 452 8.70 18.79 -2.00
N ALA A 453 8.25 17.53 -2.01
CA ALA A 453 7.42 16.99 -3.07
C ALA A 453 5.94 17.34 -2.85
N ARG A 454 5.19 17.56 -3.94
CA ARG A 454 3.73 17.77 -3.86
C ARG A 454 3.05 16.57 -3.19
N VAL A 455 2.25 16.84 -2.17
CA VAL A 455 1.39 15.87 -1.48
C VAL A 455 -0.06 16.22 -1.83
N HIS A 456 -0.86 15.22 -2.21
CA HIS A 456 -2.28 15.47 -2.47
C HIS A 456 -3.03 15.78 -1.16
N PRO A 457 -4.18 16.49 -1.21
CA PRO A 457 -5.10 16.54 -0.09
C PRO A 457 -5.42 15.12 0.41
N SER A 458 -5.66 14.95 1.70
CA SER A 458 -5.96 13.63 2.25
C SER A 458 -7.24 13.06 1.63
N LEU A 459 -7.39 11.74 1.59
CA LEU A 459 -8.65 11.11 1.19
C LEU A 459 -9.84 11.71 1.95
N THR A 460 -9.67 11.93 3.26
CA THR A 460 -10.71 12.52 4.12
C THR A 460 -11.08 13.94 3.67
N SER A 461 -10.09 14.80 3.42
CA SER A 461 -10.34 16.16 2.92
C SER A 461 -11.00 16.17 1.54
N MET A 462 -10.60 15.26 0.65
CA MET A 462 -11.20 15.16 -0.68
C MET A 462 -12.68 14.76 -0.62
N ILE A 463 -13.03 13.77 0.21
CA ILE A 463 -14.41 13.31 0.38
C ILE A 463 -15.26 14.37 1.07
N GLN A 464 -14.73 15.08 2.08
CA GLN A 464 -15.46 16.19 2.71
C GLN A 464 -15.70 17.34 1.72
N GLY A 465 -14.71 17.64 0.87
CA GLY A 465 -14.82 18.68 -0.14
C GLY A 465 -15.80 18.37 -1.27
N SER A 466 -16.04 17.08 -1.59
CA SER A 466 -17.05 16.70 -2.58
C SER A 466 -18.48 16.75 -2.03
N LEU A 467 -18.67 16.51 -0.73
CA LEU A 467 -19.99 16.62 -0.07
C LEU A 467 -20.48 18.07 0.11
N GLN A 468 -19.58 19.05 0.00
CA GLN A 468 -19.90 20.49 0.14
C GLN A 468 -20.20 21.18 -1.19
N LYS A 469 -20.05 20.49 -2.33
CA LYS A 469 -20.39 20.95 -3.67
C LYS A 469 -21.70 20.35 -4.11
#